data_AF-A0A0G1A210-F1
#
_entry.id   AF-A0A0G1A210-F1
#
_cell.length_a   1.000
_cell.length_b   1.000
_cell.length_c   1.000
_cell.angle_alpha   90.00
_cell.angle_beta   90.00
_cell.angle_gamma   90.00
#
_symmetry.space_group_name_H-M   'P 1'
#
loop_
_entity.id
_entity.type
_entity.pdbx_description
1 polymer ?
#
loop_
_entity_poly.entity_id
_entity_poly.type
_entity_poly.pdbx_seq_one_letter_code
_entity_poly.pdbx_strand_id
1 'polypeptide(L)'
;LWFKELNFWEMEKALEEYKPTTPFSKYVYAFTPKGDIIELPKGSNIIDFAYNVHTSLGHSCVGGMVNGQLVKLSYEIKDGDHVEIKTLKSKKKPGSDWLNMVKTGRARSSIRKALKIK
;
A
#
# COMPACT_ATOMS: atom_id res chain seq x y z
N LEU A 1 -28.93 -39.10 -12.58
CA LEU A 1 -27.90 -38.86 -11.54
C LEU A 1 -27.69 -37.35 -11.48
N TRP A 2 -28.32 -36.75 -10.46
CA TRP A 2 -28.01 -35.47 -9.82
C TRP A 2 -27.56 -34.31 -10.69
N PHE A 3 -28.50 -33.45 -11.10
CA PHE A 3 -28.41 -31.99 -10.91
C PHE A 3 -29.84 -31.45 -11.02
N LYS A 4 -30.49 -31.25 -9.86
CA LYS A 4 -31.73 -30.47 -9.76
C LYS A 4 -31.36 -29.00 -9.73
N GLU A 5 -32.24 -28.20 -10.33
CA GLU A 5 -32.26 -26.74 -10.30
C GLU A 5 -31.58 -26.15 -9.06
N LEU A 6 -30.49 -25.43 -9.28
CA LEU A 6 -30.09 -24.38 -8.37
C LEU A 6 -31.17 -23.30 -8.44
N ASN A 7 -31.94 -23.14 -7.36
CA ASN A 7 -32.85 -22.02 -7.22
C ASN A 7 -32.02 -20.73 -7.21
N PHE A 8 -31.98 -20.05 -8.35
CA PHE A 8 -31.26 -18.78 -8.55
C PHE A 8 -31.56 -17.78 -7.43
N TRP A 9 -32.80 -17.77 -6.94
CA TRP A 9 -33.28 -16.96 -5.83
C TRP A 9 -32.68 -17.33 -4.47
N GLU A 10 -32.37 -18.59 -4.20
CA GLU A 10 -31.65 -19.00 -2.98
C GLU A 10 -30.20 -18.55 -3.02
N MET A 11 -29.58 -18.56 -4.21
CA MET A 11 -28.22 -18.10 -4.42
C MET A 11 -28.11 -16.56 -4.32
N GLU A 12 -29.07 -15.83 -4.87
CA GLU A 12 -29.16 -14.37 -4.77
C GLU A 12 -29.37 -13.93 -3.31
N LYS A 13 -30.27 -14.62 -2.59
CA LYS A 13 -30.50 -14.38 -1.16
C LYS A 13 -29.26 -14.69 -0.31
N ALA A 14 -28.53 -15.77 -0.63
CA ALA A 14 -27.28 -16.11 0.05
C ALA A 14 -26.16 -15.09 -0.21
N LEU A 15 -26.08 -14.51 -1.42
CA LEU A 15 -25.14 -13.42 -1.74
C LEU A 15 -25.50 -12.13 -1.01
N GLU A 16 -26.78 -11.81 -0.89
CA GLU A 16 -27.26 -10.61 -0.19
C GLU A 16 -27.13 -10.75 1.35
N GLU A 17 -27.25 -11.96 1.86
CA GLU A 17 -27.00 -12.32 3.26
C GLU A 17 -25.50 -12.43 3.59
N TYR A 18 -24.65 -12.71 2.59
CA TYR A 18 -23.19 -12.62 2.69
C TYR A 18 -22.75 -11.15 2.71
N LYS A 19 -23.03 -10.47 3.82
CA LYS A 19 -22.32 -9.26 4.22
C LYS A 19 -21.05 -9.74 4.90
N PRO A 20 -19.86 -9.66 4.27
CA PRO A 20 -18.64 -10.05 4.96
C PRO A 20 -18.50 -9.15 6.19
N THR A 21 -18.77 -9.71 7.37
CA THR A 21 -18.50 -9.11 8.69
C THR A 21 -17.00 -9.15 8.96
N THR A 22 -16.16 -8.99 7.94
CA THR A 22 -14.72 -8.90 8.10
C THR A 22 -14.43 -7.60 8.81
N PRO A 23 -13.92 -7.64 10.06
CA PRO A 23 -13.53 -6.43 10.75
C PRO A 23 -12.51 -5.71 9.88
N PHE A 24 -12.69 -4.40 9.70
CA PHE A 24 -11.82 -3.54 8.90
C PHE A 24 -10.36 -3.92 9.13
N SER A 25 -9.71 -4.56 8.14
CA SER A 25 -8.33 -5.01 8.29
C SER A 25 -7.46 -3.84 8.70
N LYS A 26 -6.66 -4.03 9.76
CA LYS A 26 -5.71 -3.02 10.24
C LYS A 26 -4.52 -2.87 9.30
N TYR A 27 -4.35 -3.80 8.37
CA TYR A 27 -3.24 -3.91 7.45
C TYR A 27 -3.73 -3.99 6.01
N VAL A 28 -2.86 -3.60 5.09
CA VAL A 28 -3.01 -3.78 3.65
C VAL A 28 -1.79 -4.53 3.12
N TYR A 29 -2.01 -5.38 2.12
CA TYR A 29 -1.00 -6.20 1.48
C TYR A 29 -0.80 -5.75 0.04
N ALA A 30 0.42 -5.35 -0.30
CA ALA A 30 0.76 -4.86 -1.64
C ALA A 30 1.94 -5.65 -2.23
N PHE A 31 1.95 -5.79 -3.54
CA PHE A 31 2.97 -6.53 -4.27
C PHE A 31 4.08 -5.61 -4.75
N THR A 32 5.33 -6.07 -4.62
CA THR A 32 6.47 -5.48 -5.33
C THR A 32 6.45 -5.91 -6.80
N PRO A 33 7.21 -5.26 -7.69
CA PRO A 33 7.33 -5.68 -9.09
C PRO A 33 7.91 -7.11 -9.25
N LYS A 34 8.56 -7.63 -8.21
CA LYS A 34 9.12 -8.98 -8.18
C LYS A 34 8.12 -10.03 -7.68
N GLY A 35 6.93 -9.61 -7.25
CA GLY A 35 5.91 -10.48 -6.67
C GLY A 35 6.03 -10.70 -5.17
N ASP A 36 6.96 -10.03 -4.49
CA ASP A 36 7.04 -10.09 -3.02
C ASP A 36 5.84 -9.37 -2.40
N ILE A 37 5.31 -9.91 -1.30
CA ILE A 37 4.21 -9.28 -0.56
C ILE A 37 4.78 -8.40 0.56
N ILE A 38 4.33 -7.15 0.59
CA ILE A 38 4.65 -6.17 1.63
C ILE A 38 3.39 -5.87 2.44
N GLU A 39 3.46 -6.14 3.75
CA GLU A 39 2.43 -5.77 4.71
C GLU A 39 2.67 -4.34 5.22
N LEU A 40 1.61 -3.54 5.23
CA LEU A 40 1.62 -2.16 5.72
C LEU A 40 0.38 -1.89 6.58
N PRO A 41 0.44 -1.01 7.59
CA PRO A 41 -0.75 -0.52 8.25
C PRO A 41 -1.70 0.15 7.25
N LYS A 42 -3.02 -0.04 7.41
CA LYS A 42 -4.02 0.67 6.63
C LYS A 42 -3.82 2.18 6.73
N GLY A 43 -3.99 2.91 5.63
CA GLY A 43 -3.63 4.33 5.54
C GLY A 43 -2.17 4.59 5.16
N SER A 44 -1.36 3.55 4.90
CA SER A 44 0.02 3.74 4.43
C SER A 44 0.04 4.20 2.98
N ASN A 45 1.00 5.03 2.65
CA ASN A 45 1.15 5.60 1.32
C ASN A 45 2.39 5.10 0.58
N ILE A 46 2.64 5.63 -0.62
CA ILE A 46 3.78 5.28 -1.48
C ILE A 46 5.12 5.49 -0.77
N ILE A 47 5.24 6.54 0.05
CA ILE A 47 6.47 6.82 0.81
C ILE A 47 6.67 5.72 1.87
N ASP A 48 5.62 5.34 2.60
CA ASP A 48 5.68 4.25 3.57
C ASP A 48 6.11 2.93 2.92
N PHE A 49 5.53 2.60 1.77
CA PHE A 49 5.92 1.39 1.01
C PHE A 49 7.39 1.44 0.59
N ALA A 50 7.85 2.57 0.06
CA ALA A 50 9.26 2.71 -0.33
C ALA A 50 10.22 2.48 0.84
N TYR A 51 9.92 3.01 2.04
CA TYR A 51 10.73 2.79 3.24
C TYR A 51 10.60 1.38 3.83
N ASN A 52 9.48 0.70 3.61
CA ASN A 52 9.30 -0.70 3.99
C ASN A 52 10.21 -1.59 3.13
N VAL A 53 10.20 -1.38 1.80
CA VAL A 53 11.08 -2.10 0.87
C VAL A 53 12.56 -1.81 1.14
N HIS A 54 12.97 -0.54 1.13
CA HIS A 54 14.37 -0.19 1.45
C HIS A 54 14.55 1.30 1.77
N THR A 55 15.39 1.61 2.76
CA THR A 55 15.65 3.01 3.18
C THR A 55 16.18 3.89 2.04
N SER A 56 17.09 3.38 1.20
CA SER A 56 17.60 4.14 0.04
C SER A 56 16.53 4.40 -1.03
N LEU A 57 15.57 3.48 -1.19
CA LEU A 57 14.42 3.64 -2.07
C LEU A 57 13.52 4.75 -1.54
N GLY A 58 13.22 4.73 -0.24
CA GLY A 58 12.53 5.83 0.44
C GLY A 58 13.21 7.19 0.25
N HIS A 59 14.53 7.27 0.43
CA HIS A 59 15.29 8.52 0.27
C HIS A 59 15.27 9.08 -1.15
N SER A 60 15.23 8.22 -2.15
CA SER A 60 15.30 8.59 -3.58
C SER A 60 13.94 8.62 -4.27
N CYS A 61 12.86 8.30 -3.55
CA CYS A 61 11.50 8.26 -4.07
C CYS A 61 11.06 9.64 -4.60
N VAL A 62 10.51 9.66 -5.81
CA VAL A 62 9.94 10.86 -6.44
C VAL A 62 8.47 10.68 -6.84
N GLY A 63 7.99 9.43 -6.86
CA GLY A 63 6.62 9.09 -7.20
C GLY A 63 6.39 7.59 -7.11
N GLY A 64 5.15 7.17 -7.37
CA GLY A 64 4.78 5.77 -7.45
C GLY A 64 3.98 5.48 -8.71
N MET A 65 3.99 4.24 -9.12
CA MET A 65 3.05 3.68 -10.08
C MET A 65 2.32 2.54 -9.39
N VAL A 66 1.00 2.55 -9.44
CA VAL A 66 0.15 1.52 -8.84
C VAL A 66 -0.68 0.89 -9.95
N ASN A 67 -0.59 -0.42 -10.11
CA ASN A 67 -1.29 -1.18 -11.15
C ASN A 67 -1.09 -0.56 -12.56
N GLY A 68 0.14 -0.13 -12.87
CA GLY A 68 0.49 0.49 -14.15
C GLY A 68 0.11 1.98 -14.31
N GLN A 69 -0.50 2.61 -13.30
CA GLN A 69 -0.91 4.02 -13.36
C GLN A 69 -0.09 4.91 -12.42
N LEU A 70 0.35 6.08 -12.88
CA LEU A 70 1.08 7.04 -12.05
C LEU A 70 0.19 7.59 -10.95
N VAL A 71 0.69 7.57 -9.71
CA VAL A 71 -0.02 8.07 -8.54
C VAL A 71 0.82 9.08 -7.77
N LYS A 72 0.13 9.91 -7.00
CA LYS A 72 0.76 10.86 -6.07
C LYS A 72 1.43 10.11 -4.92
N LEU A 73 2.43 10.71 -4.30
CA LEU A 73 3.08 10.16 -3.10
C LEU A 73 2.12 9.92 -1.92
N SER A 74 1.03 10.71 -1.86
CA SER A 74 -0.02 10.61 -0.85
C SER A 74 -1.05 9.51 -1.12
N TYR A 75 -0.95 8.79 -2.25
CA TYR A 75 -1.88 7.71 -2.56
C TYR A 75 -1.86 6.66 -1.45
N GLU A 76 -3.03 6.36 -0.89
CA GLU A 76 -3.22 5.31 0.11
C GLU A 76 -3.27 3.95 -0.57
N ILE A 77 -2.39 3.06 -0.15
CA ILE A 77 -2.24 1.73 -0.71
C ILE A 77 -3.41 0.85 -0.30
N LYS A 78 -3.93 0.08 -1.25
CA LYS A 78 -5.04 -0.85 -1.06
C LYS A 78 -4.55 -2.29 -1.15
N ASP A 79 -5.36 -3.20 -0.61
CA ASP A 79 -5.09 -4.64 -0.73
C ASP A 79 -5.01 -5.07 -2.20
N GLY A 80 -3.95 -5.80 -2.52
CA GLY A 80 -3.68 -6.33 -3.85
C GLY A 80 -2.98 -5.37 -4.81
N ASP A 81 -2.69 -4.14 -4.39
CA ASP A 81 -2.01 -3.16 -5.25
C ASP A 81 -0.61 -3.63 -5.63
N HIS A 82 -0.29 -3.57 -6.93
CA HIS A 82 1.07 -3.75 -7.44
C HIS A 82 1.76 -2.39 -7.48
N VAL A 83 2.77 -2.21 -6.64
CA VAL A 83 3.40 -0.91 -6.41
C VAL A 83 4.81 -0.89 -6.97
N GLU A 84 5.06 0.01 -7.92
CA GLU A 84 6.40 0.35 -8.37
C GLU A 84 6.81 1.72 -7.85
N ILE A 85 8.00 1.81 -7.24
CA ILE A 85 8.54 3.09 -6.80
C ILE A 85 9.39 3.71 -7.90
N LYS A 86 9.09 4.97 -8.25
CA LYS A 86 9.93 5.77 -9.13
C LYS A 86 10.97 6.50 -8.29
N THR A 87 12.24 6.32 -8.64
CA THR A 87 13.37 6.95 -7.95
C THR A 87 14.16 7.85 -8.88
N LEU A 88 14.87 8.82 -8.28
CA LEU A 88 15.81 9.67 -8.99
C LEU A 88 17.19 9.57 -8.34
N LYS A 89 18.22 9.19 -9.11
CA LYS A 89 19.59 8.97 -8.60
C LYS A 89 20.21 10.20 -7.93
N SER A 90 19.86 11.41 -8.41
CA SER A 90 20.34 12.67 -7.81
C SER A 90 19.67 12.99 -6.48
N LYS A 91 18.48 12.43 -6.22
CA LYS A 91 17.76 12.62 -4.96
C LYS A 91 18.25 11.59 -3.93
N LYS A 92 18.93 12.07 -2.89
CA LYS A 92 19.44 11.25 -1.79
C LYS A 92 18.81 11.56 -0.43
N LYS A 93 17.88 12.53 -0.40
CA LYS A 93 17.26 13.02 0.84
C LYS A 93 15.73 13.09 0.66
N PRO A 94 14.97 12.72 1.71
CA PRO A 94 13.53 12.88 1.71
C PRO A 94 13.12 14.35 1.79
N GLY A 95 11.86 14.64 1.43
CA GLY A 95 11.23 15.93 1.72
C GLY A 95 10.89 16.06 3.20
N SER A 96 10.94 17.28 3.75
CA SER A 96 10.55 17.54 5.14
C SER A 96 9.03 17.47 5.35
N ASP A 97 8.27 17.83 4.32
CA ASP A 97 6.82 17.75 4.22
C ASP A 97 6.29 16.32 4.38
N TRP A 98 7.10 15.32 4.05
CA TRP A 98 6.72 13.91 4.13
C TRP A 98 6.43 13.45 5.56
N LEU A 99 6.99 14.10 6.59
CA LEU A 99 6.73 13.77 7.99
C LEU A 99 5.24 13.84 8.35
N ASN A 100 4.48 14.71 7.66
CA ASN A 100 3.05 14.86 7.85
C ASN A 100 2.22 13.85 7.03
N MET A 101 2.84 13.19 6.05
CA MET A 101 2.18 12.26 5.14
C MET A 101 2.34 10.81 5.60
N VAL A 102 3.53 10.44 6.08
CA VAL A 102 3.86 9.04 6.38
C VAL A 102 3.09 8.51 7.60
N LYS A 103 2.60 7.27 7.48
CA LYS A 103 1.87 6.57 8.52
C LYS A 103 2.78 5.72 9.42
N THR A 104 3.84 5.14 8.86
CA THR A 104 4.69 4.16 9.55
C THR A 104 5.74 4.82 10.43
N GLY A 105 6.02 4.21 11.59
CA GLY A 105 7.09 4.66 12.49
C GLY A 105 8.48 4.53 11.85
N ARG A 106 8.67 3.50 11.03
CA ARG A 106 9.91 3.27 10.27
C ARG A 106 10.21 4.43 9.32
N ALA A 107 9.24 4.81 8.47
CA ALA A 107 9.42 5.92 7.55
C ALA A 107 9.70 7.23 8.31
N ARG A 108 8.91 7.56 9.36
CA ARG A 108 9.15 8.76 10.18
C ARG A 108 10.56 8.79 10.78
N SER A 109 11.01 7.69 11.36
CA SER A 109 12.34 7.60 11.98
C SER A 109 13.45 7.78 10.95
N SER A 110 13.37 7.08 9.81
CA SER A 110 14.33 7.21 8.71
C SER A 110 14.37 8.64 8.14
N ILE A 111 13.21 9.28 7.96
CA ILE A 111 13.11 10.67 7.48
C ILE A 111 13.77 11.62 8.48
N ARG A 112 13.42 11.56 9.77
CA ARG A 112 14.02 12.42 10.80
C ARG A 112 15.54 12.27 10.85
N LYS A 113 16.04 11.03 10.81
CA LYS A 113 17.48 10.73 10.78
C LYS A 113 18.15 11.34 9.55
N ALA A 114 17.55 11.20 8.37
CA ALA A 114 18.09 11.76 7.13
C ALA A 114 18.11 13.31 7.12
N LEU A 115 17.10 13.93 7.74
CA LEU A 115 16.99 15.37 7.90
C LEU A 115 17.75 15.92 9.11
N LYS A 116 18.36 15.04 9.92
CA LYS A 116 19.06 15.39 11.17
C LYS A 116 18.17 16.19 12.14
N ILE A 117 16.88 15.90 12.17
CA ILE A 117 15.92 16.48 13.10
C ILE A 117 16.04 15.71 14.42
N LYS A 118 16.29 16.43 15.52
CA LYS A 118 16.33 15.87 16.88
C LYS A 118 14.92 15.58 17.38
#